data_AF-A0A356B3U3-F1
#
_entry.id   AF-A0A356B3U3-F1
#
_cell.length_a   1.000
_cell.length_b   1.000
_cell.length_c   1.000
_cell.angle_alpha   90.00
_cell.angle_beta   90.00
_cell.angle_gamma   90.00
#
_symmetry.space_group_name_H-M   'P 1'
#
loop_
_entity.id
_entity.type
_entity.pdbx_description
1 polymer ?
#
loop_
_entity_poly.entity_id
_entity_poly.type
_entity_poly.pdbx_seq_one_letter_code
_entity_poly.pdbx_strand_id
1 'polypeptide(L)'
;TMTNIGSDEKVLYYQVDYTLTDVPEDAAYFHAQFRRANPLPYKSVYTIVDGIKGKGQYVGTYMAWGVNNNRWWGEGEIKFYMDDDLEFPTICGTGTEDYFCGSYNFDVQGRYTEFSTPYTGMHQVIRPDGLYNSQTRFGLYRWHIMDPIRFDTGLKVTIQALGWRSEGRYLPLQDDIASVAYWYQTLPFEKFPNLPSKDYLEII
;
A
#
# COMPACT_ATOMS: atom_id res chain seq x y z
N THR A 1 5.33 2.36 21.11
CA THR A 1 6.72 2.02 21.49
C THR A 1 7.64 2.32 20.31
N MET A 2 8.95 2.41 20.53
CA MET A 2 9.94 2.54 19.47
C MET A 2 11.01 1.46 19.65
N THR A 3 11.45 0.86 18.53
CA THR A 3 12.46 -0.20 18.51
C THR A 3 13.44 0.08 17.38
N ASN A 4 14.74 0.14 17.69
CA ASN A 4 15.80 0.21 16.69
C ASN A 4 16.19 -1.22 16.28
N ILE A 5 16.01 -1.56 15.00
CA ILE A 5 16.44 -2.84 14.41
C ILE A 5 17.74 -2.70 13.60
N GLY A 6 18.34 -1.50 13.56
CA GLY A 6 19.61 -1.22 12.92
C GLY A 6 20.82 -1.53 13.83
N SER A 7 22.02 -1.44 13.27
CA SER A 7 23.28 -1.61 14.00
C SER A 7 23.72 -0.33 14.71
N ASP A 8 23.40 0.82 14.15
CA ASP A 8 23.92 2.09 14.64
C ASP A 8 22.97 2.68 15.69
N GLU A 9 23.55 3.31 16.70
CA GLU A 9 22.80 4.15 17.64
C GLU A 9 22.14 5.31 16.88
N LYS A 10 20.90 5.65 17.27
CA LYS A 10 20.13 6.74 16.67
C LYS A 10 19.58 7.64 17.77
N VAL A 11 19.68 8.94 17.55
CA VAL A 11 18.99 9.94 18.37
C VAL A 11 17.56 10.09 17.84
N LEU A 12 16.58 9.98 18.73
CA LEU A 12 15.17 10.11 18.40
C LEU A 12 14.62 11.42 18.98
N TYR A 13 14.02 12.22 18.11
CA TYR A 13 13.23 13.40 18.48
C TYR A 13 11.76 13.13 18.15
N TYR A 14 10.86 13.27 19.11
CA TYR A 14 9.44 13.03 18.90
C TYR A 14 8.56 13.94 19.77
N GLN A 15 7.35 14.19 19.30
CA GLN A 15 6.29 14.88 20.03
C GLN A 15 5.00 14.07 19.85
N VAL A 16 4.20 13.96 20.92
CA VAL A 16 2.87 13.36 20.88
C VAL A 16 1.91 14.37 21.47
N ASP A 17 1.15 15.03 20.60
CA ASP A 17 0.06 15.93 21.00
C ASP A 17 -1.25 15.15 21.04
N TYR A 18 -2.04 15.37 22.09
CA TYR A 18 -3.35 14.76 22.26
C TYR A 18 -4.26 15.67 23.08
N THR A 19 -5.57 15.48 22.93
CA THR A 19 -6.58 16.20 23.71
C THR A 19 -7.04 15.33 24.87
N LEU A 20 -6.99 15.87 26.10
CA LEU A 20 -7.63 15.24 27.25
C LEU A 20 -9.14 15.44 27.17
N THR A 21 -9.86 14.35 26.97
CA THR A 21 -11.33 14.34 26.85
C THR A 21 -11.85 12.96 27.20
N ASP A 22 -13.14 12.89 27.52
CA ASP A 22 -13.86 11.61 27.51
C ASP A 22 -13.93 11.09 26.08
N VAL A 23 -13.59 9.82 25.88
CA VAL A 23 -13.68 9.14 24.59
C VAL A 23 -15.04 8.41 24.54
N PRO A 24 -15.88 8.65 23.53
CA PRO A 24 -17.15 7.94 23.39
C PRO A 24 -16.98 6.43 23.38
N GLU A 25 -17.94 5.70 23.96
CA GLU A 25 -17.91 4.23 24.02
C GLU A 25 -17.93 3.58 22.63
N ASP A 26 -18.50 4.27 21.64
CA ASP A 26 -18.61 3.83 20.24
C ASP A 26 -17.46 4.36 19.35
N ALA A 27 -16.43 4.98 19.93
CA ALA A 27 -15.28 5.47 19.17
C ALA A 27 -14.51 4.33 18.48
N ALA A 28 -14.14 4.56 17.22
CA ALA A 28 -13.22 3.69 16.50
C ALA A 28 -11.77 4.10 16.78
N TYR A 29 -10.87 3.12 16.78
CA TYR A 29 -9.45 3.30 17.07
C TYR A 29 -8.63 3.25 15.79
N PHE A 30 -7.59 4.07 15.72
CA PHE A 30 -6.67 4.10 14.58
C PHE A 30 -5.80 2.85 14.55
N HIS A 31 -5.63 2.29 13.36
CA HIS A 31 -4.81 1.13 13.08
C HIS A 31 -3.96 1.37 11.84
N ALA A 32 -2.72 0.88 11.89
CA ALA A 32 -1.81 0.89 10.75
C ALA A 32 -1.04 -0.43 10.66
N GLN A 33 -0.99 -1.05 9.47
CA GLN A 33 -0.31 -2.33 9.28
C GLN A 33 0.61 -2.28 8.07
N PHE A 34 1.89 -2.59 8.29
CA PHE A 34 2.90 -2.73 7.26
C PHE A 34 2.89 -4.15 6.68
N ARG A 35 3.07 -4.26 5.36
CA ARG A 35 3.36 -5.49 4.63
C ARG A 35 4.42 -5.24 3.56
N ARG A 36 5.14 -6.30 3.19
CA ARG A 36 6.05 -6.35 2.04
C ARG A 36 6.08 -7.75 1.46
N ALA A 37 6.20 -7.84 0.15
CA ALA A 37 6.52 -9.05 -0.59
C ALA A 37 7.65 -8.75 -1.58
N ASN A 38 8.79 -9.40 -1.41
CA ASN A 38 9.95 -9.26 -2.28
C ASN A 38 10.65 -10.62 -2.56
N PRO A 39 10.62 -11.13 -3.80
CA PRO A 39 9.68 -10.72 -4.85
C PRO A 39 8.26 -11.21 -4.52
N LEU A 40 7.24 -10.57 -5.11
CA LEU A 40 5.91 -11.17 -5.13
C LEU A 40 5.97 -12.54 -5.84
N PRO A 41 5.39 -13.62 -5.28
CA PRO A 41 5.38 -14.92 -5.95
C PRO A 41 4.60 -14.86 -7.26
N TYR A 42 5.08 -15.58 -8.28
CA TYR A 42 4.47 -15.58 -9.61
C TYR A 42 2.97 -15.94 -9.57
N LYS A 43 2.14 -15.18 -10.29
CA LYS A 43 0.67 -15.33 -10.34
C LYS A 43 -0.02 -15.20 -8.98
N SER A 44 0.61 -14.57 -8.00
CA SER A 44 -0.02 -14.20 -6.73
C SER A 44 -0.51 -12.76 -6.77
N VAL A 45 -1.46 -12.45 -5.88
CA VAL A 45 -1.88 -11.07 -5.60
C VAL A 45 -1.11 -10.53 -4.40
N TYR A 46 -0.84 -9.24 -4.38
CA TYR A 46 -0.29 -8.59 -3.20
C TYR A 46 -1.41 -8.23 -2.24
N THR A 47 -1.30 -8.65 -0.99
CA THR A 47 -2.33 -8.36 0.03
C THR A 47 -1.91 -7.14 0.85
N ILE A 48 -2.62 -6.02 0.70
CA ILE A 48 -2.37 -4.78 1.43
C ILE A 48 -2.75 -4.93 2.91
N VAL A 49 -3.95 -5.46 3.17
CA VAL A 49 -4.44 -5.82 4.51
C VAL A 49 -5.46 -6.95 4.43
N ASP A 50 -5.52 -7.77 5.46
CA ASP A 50 -6.42 -8.93 5.54
C ASP A 50 -6.68 -9.27 7.01
N GLY A 51 -7.79 -9.93 7.29
CA GLY A 51 -8.20 -10.34 8.63
C GLY A 51 -8.71 -9.21 9.51
N ILE A 52 -9.11 -8.07 8.92
CA ILE A 52 -9.84 -7.04 9.67
C ILE A 52 -11.22 -7.61 10.01
N LYS A 53 -11.60 -7.51 11.29
CA LYS A 53 -12.91 -7.91 11.80
C LYS A 53 -13.51 -6.79 12.63
N GLY A 54 -14.82 -6.69 12.61
CA GLY A 54 -15.60 -5.66 13.28
C GLY A 54 -15.93 -4.49 12.36
N LYS A 55 -16.54 -3.46 12.94
CA LYS A 55 -17.05 -2.30 12.21
C LYS A 55 -15.98 -1.22 12.10
N GLY A 56 -15.83 -0.64 10.93
CA GLY A 56 -14.80 0.36 10.71
C GLY A 56 -14.83 1.05 9.36
N GLN A 57 -13.75 1.77 9.08
CA GLN A 57 -13.53 2.45 7.82
C GLN A 57 -12.05 2.48 7.45
N TYR A 58 -11.74 2.08 6.23
CA TYR A 58 -10.42 2.21 5.64
C TYR A 58 -10.22 3.62 5.11
N VAL A 59 -9.11 4.23 5.52
CA VAL A 59 -8.82 5.66 5.28
C VAL A 59 -7.60 5.89 4.40
N GLY A 60 -6.93 4.85 3.93
CA GLY A 60 -5.92 4.98 2.89
C GLY A 60 -4.78 3.97 2.97
N THR A 61 -3.87 4.10 2.01
CA THR A 61 -2.62 3.33 1.96
C THR A 61 -1.51 4.16 1.38
N TYR A 62 -0.32 3.93 1.94
CA TYR A 62 0.95 4.25 1.30
C TYR A 62 1.50 2.98 0.65
N MET A 63 2.03 3.08 -0.56
CA MET A 63 2.59 1.95 -1.30
C MET A 63 3.96 2.32 -1.86
N ALA A 64 4.93 1.44 -1.66
CA ALA A 64 6.22 1.47 -2.32
C ALA A 64 6.28 0.33 -3.35
N TRP A 65 6.70 0.64 -4.57
CA TRP A 65 6.75 -0.31 -5.67
C TRP A 65 8.11 -0.28 -6.35
N GLY A 66 8.89 -1.35 -6.23
CA GLY A 66 10.15 -1.56 -6.95
C GLY A 66 9.95 -2.49 -8.14
N VAL A 67 10.17 -1.95 -9.33
CA VAL A 67 9.88 -2.67 -10.58
C VAL A 67 11.08 -3.53 -10.97
N ASN A 68 10.85 -4.83 -11.14
CA ASN A 68 11.84 -5.82 -11.54
C ASN A 68 11.84 -6.10 -13.06
N ASN A 69 11.06 -5.34 -13.84
CA ASN A 69 10.89 -5.53 -15.27
C ASN A 69 10.95 -4.20 -16.07
N ASN A 70 10.98 -4.27 -17.41
CA ASN A 70 11.25 -3.12 -18.29
C ASN A 70 10.03 -2.62 -19.09
N ARG A 71 8.83 -3.05 -18.74
CA ARG A 71 7.57 -2.64 -19.37
C ARG A 71 6.64 -2.02 -18.33
N TRP A 72 5.51 -1.47 -18.77
CA TRP A 72 4.50 -0.93 -17.88
C TRP A 72 4.05 -1.98 -16.85
N TRP A 73 3.92 -1.54 -15.60
CA TRP A 73 3.78 -2.39 -14.42
C TRP A 73 2.45 -2.18 -13.66
N GLY A 74 1.66 -1.16 -14.03
CA GLY A 74 0.54 -0.68 -13.23
C GLY A 74 -0.85 -1.08 -13.73
N GLU A 75 -1.01 -2.14 -14.55
CA GLU A 75 -2.34 -2.62 -14.99
C GLU A 75 -3.13 -3.34 -13.89
N GLY A 76 -2.53 -3.51 -12.70
CA GLY A 76 -3.12 -4.30 -11.63
C GLY A 76 -4.28 -3.62 -10.93
N GLU A 77 -5.40 -4.33 -10.81
CA GLU A 77 -6.58 -3.83 -10.11
C GLU A 77 -6.40 -3.93 -8.59
N ILE A 78 -6.74 -2.85 -7.87
CA ILE A 78 -7.01 -2.93 -6.44
C ILE A 78 -8.41 -3.52 -6.21
N LYS A 79 -8.57 -4.33 -5.16
CA LYS A 79 -9.82 -4.99 -4.81
C LYS A 79 -10.09 -4.85 -3.32
N PHE A 80 -11.32 -4.46 -2.98
CA PHE A 80 -11.82 -4.44 -1.60
C PHE A 80 -12.92 -5.49 -1.47
N TYR A 81 -12.65 -6.46 -0.61
CA TYR A 81 -13.58 -7.50 -0.19
C TYR A 81 -14.14 -7.03 1.15
N MET A 82 -15.42 -6.70 1.16
CA MET A 82 -16.09 -6.04 2.28
C MET A 82 -17.04 -7.03 2.94
N ASP A 83 -17.06 -7.02 4.26
CA ASP A 83 -17.95 -7.83 5.08
C ASP A 83 -17.84 -9.34 4.79
N ASP A 84 -18.87 -9.91 4.17
CA ASP A 84 -18.98 -11.34 3.89
C ASP A 84 -18.51 -11.72 2.46
N ASP A 85 -17.87 -10.79 1.74
CA ASP A 85 -17.26 -11.05 0.44
C ASP A 85 -16.19 -12.16 0.52
N LEU A 86 -16.35 -13.20 -0.30
CA LEU A 86 -15.38 -14.29 -0.42
C LEU A 86 -14.62 -14.22 -1.74
N GLU A 87 -15.26 -14.61 -2.85
CA GLU A 87 -14.61 -14.74 -4.16
C GLU A 87 -14.58 -13.41 -4.94
N PHE A 88 -15.65 -12.62 -4.82
CA PHE A 88 -15.84 -11.40 -5.60
C PHE A 88 -15.77 -10.18 -4.70
N PRO A 89 -14.98 -9.16 -5.06
CA PRO A 89 -14.90 -7.92 -4.29
C PRO A 89 -16.10 -7.02 -4.56
N THR A 90 -16.59 -6.33 -3.54
CA THR A 90 -17.56 -5.25 -3.68
C THR A 90 -17.00 -4.06 -4.47
N ILE A 91 -15.71 -3.74 -4.30
CA ILE A 91 -15.04 -2.66 -5.07
C ILE A 91 -13.89 -3.26 -5.85
N CYS A 92 -13.92 -3.05 -7.17
CA CYS A 92 -12.84 -3.42 -8.09
C CYS A 92 -12.37 -2.18 -8.85
N GLY A 93 -11.08 -1.85 -8.73
CA GLY A 93 -10.43 -0.81 -9.54
C GLY A 93 -10.11 -1.29 -10.95
N THR A 94 -9.50 -0.41 -11.75
CA THR A 94 -9.19 -0.66 -13.18
C THR A 94 -7.69 -0.74 -13.46
N GLY A 95 -6.87 -0.16 -12.59
CA GLY A 95 -5.42 -0.10 -12.71
C GLY A 95 -4.81 0.45 -11.43
N THR A 96 -3.50 0.22 -11.26
CA THR A 96 -2.76 0.69 -10.09
C THR A 96 -2.58 2.20 -10.17
N GLU A 97 -2.27 2.74 -11.35
CA GLU A 97 -2.23 4.19 -11.57
C GLU A 97 -3.59 4.83 -11.34
N ASP A 98 -4.65 4.18 -11.82
CA ASP A 98 -6.01 4.69 -11.70
C ASP A 98 -6.42 4.80 -10.23
N TYR A 99 -6.07 3.80 -9.41
CA TYR A 99 -6.32 3.86 -7.97
C TYR A 99 -5.63 5.05 -7.32
N PHE A 100 -4.40 5.38 -7.73
CA PHE A 100 -3.67 6.56 -7.23
C PHE A 100 -4.02 7.85 -8.00
N CYS A 101 -5.12 7.88 -8.75
CA CYS A 101 -5.58 9.05 -9.53
C CYS A 101 -4.54 9.56 -10.55
N GLY A 102 -3.70 8.65 -11.04
CA GLY A 102 -2.96 8.84 -12.27
C GLY A 102 -3.83 8.52 -13.50
N SER A 103 -3.17 8.47 -14.65
CA SER A 103 -3.68 7.91 -15.89
C SER A 103 -2.51 7.77 -16.86
N TYR A 104 -2.68 6.99 -17.93
CA TYR A 104 -1.68 6.86 -19.01
C TYR A 104 -0.26 6.64 -18.46
N ASN A 105 -0.11 5.66 -17.59
CA ASN A 105 1.20 5.24 -17.05
C ASN A 105 1.91 6.28 -16.17
N PHE A 106 1.22 7.35 -15.74
CA PHE A 106 1.85 8.57 -15.19
C PHE A 106 2.85 9.22 -16.15
N ASP A 107 2.72 8.94 -17.45
CA ASP A 107 3.57 9.49 -18.49
C ASP A 107 3.15 10.93 -18.81
N VAL A 108 4.06 11.87 -18.55
CA VAL A 108 3.94 13.23 -19.02
C VAL A 108 5.17 13.55 -19.87
N GLN A 109 4.98 13.54 -21.20
CA GLN A 109 6.02 13.82 -22.20
C GLN A 109 7.16 12.79 -22.21
N GLY A 110 6.83 11.50 -22.14
CA GLY A 110 7.76 10.38 -22.22
C GLY A 110 8.50 10.08 -20.92
N ARG A 111 7.95 10.52 -19.77
CA ARG A 111 8.58 10.32 -18.46
C ARG A 111 7.57 10.23 -17.34
N TYR A 112 7.88 9.42 -16.33
CA TYR A 112 7.21 9.49 -15.03
C TYR A 112 7.38 10.87 -14.42
N THR A 113 6.26 11.48 -14.03
CA THR A 113 6.22 12.80 -13.42
C THR A 113 5.54 12.73 -12.05
N GLU A 114 6.30 13.11 -11.03
CA GLU A 114 5.85 13.17 -9.66
C GLU A 114 4.71 14.19 -9.49
N PHE A 115 3.77 13.88 -8.61
CA PHE A 115 2.75 14.82 -8.16
C PHE A 115 2.35 14.56 -6.71
N SER A 116 1.85 15.60 -6.04
CA SER A 116 1.42 15.53 -4.66
C SER A 116 0.22 16.44 -4.45
N THR A 117 -0.84 15.87 -3.89
CA THR A 117 -2.06 16.57 -3.47
C THR A 117 -2.41 16.19 -2.03
N PRO A 118 -3.36 16.87 -1.37
CA PRO A 118 -3.76 16.51 -0.01
C PRO A 118 -4.22 15.05 0.18
N TYR A 119 -4.77 14.42 -0.86
CA TYR A 119 -5.39 13.09 -0.75
C TYR A 119 -4.74 12.01 -1.61
N THR A 120 -3.93 12.36 -2.60
CA THR A 120 -3.26 11.36 -3.46
C THR A 120 -1.97 11.89 -4.07
N GLY A 121 -1.04 11.00 -4.41
CA GLY A 121 0.22 11.38 -5.05
C GLY A 121 1.11 10.21 -5.45
N MET A 122 1.88 10.42 -6.51
CA MET A 122 3.12 9.70 -6.80
C MET A 122 4.29 10.63 -6.46
N HIS A 123 4.53 10.84 -5.18
CA HIS A 123 5.47 11.87 -4.71
C HIS A 123 6.95 11.53 -4.91
N GLN A 124 7.27 10.25 -5.17
CA GLN A 124 8.65 9.78 -5.28
C GLN A 124 8.80 8.86 -6.51
N VAL A 125 9.73 9.20 -7.39
CA VAL A 125 10.23 8.33 -8.46
C VAL A 125 11.75 8.25 -8.33
N ILE A 126 12.24 7.13 -7.79
CA ILE A 126 13.68 6.82 -7.73
C ILE A 126 14.06 6.24 -9.08
N ARG A 127 14.84 7.00 -9.84
CA ARG A 127 15.28 6.63 -11.18
C ARG A 127 16.62 5.88 -11.08
N PRO A 128 16.82 4.84 -11.91
CA PRO A 128 18.06 4.07 -11.87
C PRO A 128 19.26 4.90 -12.34
N ASP A 129 20.44 4.59 -11.79
CA ASP A 129 21.72 5.20 -12.18
C ASP A 129 22.43 4.44 -13.31
N GLY A 130 21.89 3.28 -13.70
CA GLY A 130 22.45 2.41 -14.73
C GLY A 130 23.62 1.54 -14.27
N LEU A 131 23.93 1.50 -12.97
CA LEU A 131 25.01 0.73 -12.38
C LEU A 131 24.56 0.00 -11.11
N TYR A 132 24.62 0.66 -9.95
CA TYR A 132 24.34 0.05 -8.65
C TYR A 132 22.87 0.18 -8.25
N ASN A 133 22.24 1.32 -8.59
CA ASN A 133 20.80 1.52 -8.43
C ASN A 133 20.13 1.17 -9.76
N SER A 134 19.93 -0.12 -10.01
CA SER A 134 19.46 -0.61 -11.32
C SER A 134 17.94 -0.54 -11.51
N GLN A 135 17.17 -0.39 -10.42
CA GLN A 135 15.72 -0.48 -10.45
C GLN A 135 15.03 0.88 -10.34
N THR A 136 13.91 1.03 -11.05
CA THR A 136 13.00 2.17 -10.82
C THR A 136 12.09 1.85 -9.64
N ARG A 137 11.92 2.79 -8.71
CA ARG A 137 11.05 2.62 -7.54
C ARG A 137 10.11 3.80 -7.38
N PHE A 138 8.90 3.52 -6.90
CA PHE A 138 7.81 4.49 -6.77
C PHE A 138 7.32 4.57 -5.33
N GLY A 139 6.97 5.78 -4.90
CA GLY A 139 6.25 6.04 -3.65
C GLY A 139 4.90 6.67 -3.94
N LEU A 140 3.82 5.95 -3.62
CA LEU A 140 2.44 6.27 -3.94
C LEU A 140 1.61 6.38 -2.66
N TYR A 141 0.65 7.29 -2.61
CA TYR A 141 -0.31 7.34 -1.51
C TYR A 141 -1.70 7.72 -2.01
N ARG A 142 -2.73 7.19 -1.32
CA ARG A 142 -4.12 7.65 -1.42
C ARG A 142 -4.77 7.63 -0.05
N TRP A 143 -5.43 8.72 0.30
CA TRP A 143 -6.14 8.95 1.56
C TRP A 143 -7.63 9.09 1.30
N HIS A 144 -8.40 8.14 1.80
CA HIS A 144 -9.85 8.09 1.72
C HIS A 144 -10.49 8.90 2.86
N ILE A 145 -10.20 10.20 2.92
CA ILE A 145 -10.73 11.09 3.98
C ILE A 145 -12.15 11.54 3.65
N MET A 146 -12.37 11.99 2.42
CA MET A 146 -13.67 12.45 1.95
C MET A 146 -14.53 11.30 1.38
N ASP A 147 -13.89 10.17 1.08
CA ASP A 147 -14.45 8.97 0.45
C ASP A 147 -14.08 7.67 1.20
N PRO A 148 -14.28 7.59 2.54
CA PRO A 148 -13.88 6.42 3.32
C PRO A 148 -14.62 5.15 2.90
N ILE A 149 -13.90 4.03 2.86
CA ILE A 149 -14.45 2.71 2.55
C ILE A 149 -14.88 2.05 3.86
N ARG A 150 -16.19 2.02 4.10
CA ARG A 150 -16.80 1.57 5.37
C ARG A 150 -17.19 0.09 5.31
N PHE A 151 -16.95 -0.63 6.38
CA PHE A 151 -17.29 -2.04 6.53
C PHE A 151 -17.94 -2.28 7.90
N ASP A 152 -18.85 -3.25 7.98
CA ASP A 152 -19.60 -3.60 9.19
C ASP A 152 -19.02 -4.84 9.90
N THR A 153 -18.57 -5.86 9.17
CA THR A 153 -18.08 -7.13 9.76
C THR A 153 -16.61 -7.42 9.46
N GLY A 154 -16.08 -6.97 8.32
CA GLY A 154 -14.70 -7.23 7.96
C GLY A 154 -14.21 -6.54 6.69
N LEU A 155 -12.89 -6.56 6.49
CA LEU A 155 -12.26 -5.98 5.30
C LEU A 155 -11.00 -6.75 4.91
N LYS A 156 -10.87 -7.01 3.62
CA LYS A 156 -9.62 -7.43 2.97
C LYS A 156 -9.36 -6.57 1.74
N VAL A 157 -8.12 -6.14 1.59
CA VAL A 157 -7.69 -5.31 0.46
C VAL A 157 -6.49 -5.97 -0.22
N THR A 158 -6.61 -6.16 -1.53
CA THR A 158 -5.53 -6.70 -2.37
C THR A 158 -5.28 -5.80 -3.56
N ILE A 159 -4.11 -5.91 -4.16
CA ILE A 159 -3.79 -5.32 -5.45
C ILE A 159 -3.08 -6.35 -6.30
N GLN A 160 -3.43 -6.41 -7.58
CA GLN A 160 -2.72 -7.25 -8.52
C GLN A 160 -1.39 -6.61 -8.90
N ALA A 161 -0.37 -7.41 -9.12
CA ALA A 161 0.86 -6.96 -9.78
C ALA A 161 0.80 -7.43 -11.23
N LEU A 162 0.27 -6.57 -12.10
CA LEU A 162 0.07 -6.87 -13.52
C LEU A 162 0.67 -5.77 -14.38
N GLY A 163 1.43 -6.18 -15.39
CA GLY A 163 2.00 -5.30 -16.39
C GLY A 163 1.82 -5.84 -17.80
N TRP A 164 2.51 -5.21 -18.76
CA TRP A 164 2.53 -5.67 -20.15
C TRP A 164 3.75 -6.52 -20.48
N ARG A 165 3.57 -7.56 -21.31
CA ARG A 165 4.66 -8.28 -22.01
C ARG A 165 4.46 -8.22 -23.52
N SER A 166 5.31 -8.94 -24.27
CA SER A 166 5.21 -9.03 -25.72
C SER A 166 3.81 -9.41 -26.20
N GLU A 167 3.46 -8.93 -27.40
CA GLU A 167 2.20 -9.25 -28.09
C GLU A 167 0.93 -8.76 -27.37
N GLY A 168 1.01 -7.69 -26.57
CA GLY A 168 -0.16 -7.10 -25.91
C GLY A 168 -0.79 -8.02 -24.87
N ARG A 169 0.02 -8.86 -24.20
CA ARG A 169 -0.44 -9.80 -23.17
C ARG A 169 -0.12 -9.29 -21.79
N TYR A 170 -0.98 -9.60 -20.82
CA TYR A 170 -0.71 -9.35 -19.42
C TYR A 170 0.46 -10.20 -18.90
N LEU A 171 1.21 -9.60 -17.99
CA LEU A 171 2.30 -10.22 -17.28
C LEU A 171 2.03 -10.14 -15.77
N PRO A 172 1.82 -11.28 -15.10
CA PRO A 172 1.94 -11.36 -13.65
C PRO A 172 3.36 -11.00 -13.23
N LEU A 173 3.49 -9.91 -12.47
CA LEU A 173 4.78 -9.37 -12.05
C LEU A 173 5.29 -10.07 -10.79
N GLN A 174 6.60 -10.00 -10.59
CA GLN A 174 7.31 -10.49 -9.41
C GLN A 174 8.13 -9.35 -8.81
N ASP A 175 7.46 -8.21 -8.63
CA ASP A 175 8.06 -6.97 -8.17
C ASP A 175 8.26 -6.95 -6.64
N ASP A 176 9.03 -5.97 -6.16
CA ASP A 176 9.20 -5.68 -4.74
C ASP A 176 8.12 -4.68 -4.30
N ILE A 177 7.11 -5.16 -3.57
CA ILE A 177 5.95 -4.35 -3.21
C ILE A 177 5.85 -4.27 -1.70
N ALA A 178 5.74 -3.05 -1.16
CA ALA A 178 5.49 -2.81 0.25
C ALA A 178 4.34 -1.80 0.43
N SER A 179 3.62 -1.91 1.54
CA SER A 179 2.52 -0.99 1.84
C SER A 179 2.32 -0.80 3.33
N VAL A 180 1.73 0.34 3.69
CA VAL A 180 1.05 0.52 4.97
C VAL A 180 -0.43 0.78 4.71
N ALA A 181 -1.30 -0.02 5.32
CA ALA A 181 -2.73 0.20 5.36
C ALA A 181 -3.10 1.03 6.59
N TYR A 182 -4.05 1.96 6.45
CA TYR A 182 -4.53 2.82 7.52
C TYR A 182 -6.06 2.73 7.61
N TRP A 183 -6.59 2.45 8.79
CA TRP A 183 -8.03 2.34 9.01
C TRP A 183 -8.41 2.69 10.46
N TYR A 184 -9.70 2.86 10.68
CA TYR A 184 -10.30 2.93 12.01
C TYR A 184 -11.25 1.75 12.19
N GLN A 185 -11.27 1.12 13.37
CA GLN A 185 -12.27 0.11 13.71
C GLN A 185 -12.63 0.11 15.20
N THR A 186 -13.79 -0.44 15.54
CA THR A 186 -14.14 -0.75 16.92
C THR A 186 -13.31 -1.90 17.47
N LEU A 187 -13.25 -1.99 18.80
CA LEU A 187 -12.56 -3.08 19.51
C LEU A 187 -13.50 -4.29 19.69
N PRO A 188 -12.95 -5.52 19.80
CA PRO A 188 -11.53 -5.87 19.74
C PRO A 188 -10.96 -5.85 18.31
N PHE A 189 -9.64 -5.85 18.19
CA PHE A 189 -8.93 -6.05 16.92
C PHE A 189 -8.07 -7.33 16.98
N GLU A 190 -7.80 -7.90 15.81
CA GLU A 190 -6.95 -9.07 15.67
C GLU A 190 -5.48 -8.71 15.81
N LYS A 191 -4.69 -9.60 16.43
CA LYS A 191 -3.26 -9.37 16.61
C LYS A 191 -2.55 -9.24 15.25
N PHE A 192 -1.73 -8.19 15.10
CA PHE A 192 -0.97 -7.98 13.87
C PHE A 192 0.15 -9.01 13.69
N PRO A 193 0.50 -9.34 12.44
CA PRO A 193 1.73 -10.06 12.13
C PRO A 193 2.96 -9.34 12.69
N ASN A 194 4.01 -10.10 12.99
CA ASN A 194 5.29 -9.51 13.32
C ASN A 194 5.87 -8.77 12.12
N LEU A 195 6.59 -7.67 12.36
CA LEU A 195 7.36 -7.01 11.31
C LEU A 195 8.46 -7.97 10.79
N PRO A 196 8.81 -7.89 9.49
CA PRO A 196 9.91 -8.69 8.95
C PRO A 196 11.27 -8.34 9.58
N SER A 197 12.25 -9.21 9.36
CA SER A 197 13.63 -8.96 9.80
C SER A 197 14.25 -7.75 9.08
N LYS A 198 15.29 -7.17 9.69
CA LYS A 198 16.09 -6.09 9.09
C LYS A 198 16.53 -6.43 7.66
N ASP A 199 17.08 -7.63 7.46
CA ASP A 199 17.62 -8.05 6.16
C ASP A 199 16.52 -8.27 5.13
N TYR A 200 15.33 -8.74 5.55
CA TYR A 200 14.17 -8.80 4.65
C TYR A 200 13.66 -7.41 4.26
N LEU A 201 13.84 -6.40 5.12
CA LEU A 201 13.48 -5.01 4.87
C LEU A 201 14.54 -4.25 4.06
N GLU A 202 15.69 -4.86 3.79
CA GLU A 202 16.74 -4.26 2.98
C GLU A 202 16.25 -4.01 1.54
N ILE A 203 16.70 -2.90 0.96
CA ILE A 203 16.48 -2.56 -0.43
C ILE A 203 17.75 -2.93 -1.18
N ILE A 204 17.66 -3.96 -2.03
CA ILE A 204 18.74 -4.51 -2.86
C ILE A 204 18.52 -4.10 -4.31
#